data_AF-A0A7V4G9N8-F1
#
_entry.id   AF-A0A7V4G9N8-F1
#
_cell.length_a   1.000
_cell.length_b   1.000
_cell.length_c   1.000
_cell.angle_alpha   90.00
_cell.angle_beta   90.00
_cell.angle_gamma   90.00
#
_symmetry.space_group_name_H-M   'P 1'
#
loop_
_entity.id
_entity.type
_entity.pdbx_description
1 polymer ?
#
loop_
_entity_poly.entity_id
_entity_poly.type
_entity_poly.pdbx_seq_one_letter_code
_entity_poly.pdbx_strand_id
1 'polypeptide(L)' 'MPLRELAAELYRLTRKVEDLEKRLAALGSAPSPERTTLEAELFQAKKDRDHLRKVLEAKKEKPLV' A
#
# COMPACT_ATOMS: atom_id res chain seq x y z
N MET A 1 11.26 -13.19 4.96
CA MET A 1 9.79 -13.32 5.03
C MET A 1 9.34 -14.56 4.26
N PRO A 2 8.68 -15.52 4.94
CA PRO A 2 7.83 -16.53 4.29
C PRO A 2 6.70 -15.91 3.45
N LEU A 3 6.24 -16.66 2.45
CA LEU A 3 5.23 -16.21 1.48
C LEU A 3 3.90 -15.77 2.13
N ARG A 4 3.50 -16.43 3.24
CA ARG A 4 2.30 -16.07 4.01
C ARG A 4 2.39 -14.70 4.66
N GLU A 5 3.56 -14.35 5.20
CA GLU A 5 3.78 -13.02 5.79
C GLU A 5 3.75 -11.92 4.74
N LEU A 6 4.35 -12.17 3.57
CA LEU A 6 4.27 -11.26 2.41
C LEU A 6 2.81 -11.05 1.96
N ALA A 7 2.01 -12.11 1.89
CA ALA A 7 0.59 -12.00 1.53
C ALA A 7 -0.23 -11.22 2.57
N ALA A 8 0.01 -11.48 3.86
CA ALA A 8 -0.66 -10.76 4.94
C ALA A 8 -0.28 -9.27 4.95
N GLU A 9 1.00 -8.95 4.72
CA GLU A 9 1.48 -7.57 4.66
C GLU A 9 0.96 -6.85 3.42
N LEU A 10 0.89 -7.54 2.27
CA LEU A 10 0.27 -7.01 1.06
C LEU A 10 -1.20 -6.65 1.31
N TYR A 11 -1.92 -7.52 2.00
CA TYR A 11 -3.32 -7.25 2.37
C TYR A 11 -3.43 -6.01 3.26
N ARG A 12 -2.60 -5.89 4.30
CA ARG A 12 -2.57 -4.72 5.19
C ARG A 12 -2.29 -3.42 4.44
N LEU A 13 -1.28 -3.41 3.57
CA LEU A 13 -0.93 -2.25 2.76
C LEU A 13 -2.06 -1.89 1.78
N THR A 14 -2.74 -2.88 1.22
CA THR A 14 -3.90 -2.66 0.35
C THR A 14 -5.05 -1.99 1.11
N ARG A 15 -5.40 -2.49 2.30
CA ARG A 15 -6.42 -1.89 3.16
C ARG A 15 -6.05 -0.48 3.60
N LYS A 16 -4.78 -0.25 3.96
CA LYS A 16 -4.27 1.09 4.31
C LYS A 16 -4.47 2.07 3.16
N VAL A 17 -4.16 1.68 1.93
CA VAL A 17 -4.39 2.53 0.75
C VAL A 17 -5.88 2.84 0.59
N GLU A 18 -6.76 1.84 0.65
CA GLU A 18 -8.21 2.05 0.54
C GLU A 18 -8.73 3.04 1.58
N ASP A 19 -8.28 2.91 2.83
CA ASP A 19 -8.71 3.78 3.93
C ASP A 19 -8.18 5.21 3.77
N LEU A 20 -6.93 5.37 3.34
CA LEU A 20 -6.35 6.68 3.04
C LEU A 20 -7.06 7.37 1.86
N GLU A 21 -7.41 6.62 0.82
CA GLU A 21 -8.18 7.14 -0.32
C GLU A 21 -9.58 7.59 0.11
N LYS A 22 -10.27 6.82 0.96
CA LYS A 22 -11.56 7.22 1.54
C LYS A 22 -11.45 8.49 2.38
N ARG A 23 -10.42 8.60 3.22
CA ARG A 23 -10.18 9.79 4.04
C ARG A 23 -9.90 11.03 3.19
N LEU A 24 -9.08 10.89 2.14
CA LEU A 24 -8.83 11.96 1.18
C LEU A 24 -10.08 12.38 0.41
N ALA A 25 -10.93 11.43 0.03
CA ALA A 25 -12.22 11.73 -0.60
C ALA A 25 -13.16 12.48 0.35
N ALA A 26 -13.19 12.10 1.63
CA ALA A 26 -14.01 12.75 2.65
C ALA A 26 -13.59 14.19 2.95
N LEU A 27 -12.29 14.50 2.87
CA LEU A 27 -11.76 15.86 3.03
C LEU A 27 -12.11 16.81 1.87
N GLY A 28 -12.55 16.27 0.73
CA GLY A 28 -12.78 17.04 -0.48
C GLY A 28 -11.50 17.64 -1.07
N SER A 29 -11.62 18.44 -2.13
CA SER A 29 -10.46 18.90 -2.92
C SER A 29 -9.76 20.15 -2.36
N ALA A 30 -10.18 20.65 -1.20
CA ALA A 30 -9.59 21.85 -0.61
C ALA A 30 -8.17 21.56 -0.11
N PRO A 31 -7.18 22.44 -0.38
CA PRO A 31 -5.85 22.32 0.20
C PRO A 31 -5.93 22.43 1.73
N SER A 32 -5.43 21.44 2.45
CA SER A 32 -5.30 21.48 3.90
C SER A 32 -4.02 20.74 4.34
N PRO A 33 -3.43 21.12 5.49
CA PRO A 33 -2.28 20.40 6.02
C PRO A 33 -2.56 18.90 6.20
N GLU A 34 -3.76 18.57 6.67
CA GLU A 34 -4.21 17.18 6.83
C GLU A 34 -4.26 16.42 5.50
N ARG A 35 -4.77 17.07 4.44
CA ARG A 35 -4.79 16.49 3.10
C ARG A 35 -3.38 16.21 2.60
N THR A 36 -2.46 17.17 2.73
CA THR A 36 -1.05 16.99 2.33
C THR A 36 -0.40 15.82 3.07
N THR A 37 -0.64 15.69 4.37
CA THR A 37 -0.13 14.55 5.16
C THR A 37 -0.71 13.23 4.65
N LEU A 38 -2.02 13.16 4.42
CA LEU A 38 -2.67 11.95 3.91
C LEU A 38 -2.22 11.58 2.48
N GLU A 39 -1.99 12.56 1.61
CA GLU A 39 -1.45 12.33 0.27
C GLU A 39 -0.02 11.76 0.34
N ALA A 40 0.82 12.27 1.23
CA ALA A 40 2.16 11.74 1.46
C ALA A 40 2.12 10.30 2.02
N GLU A 41 1.27 10.04 3.00
CA GLU A 41 1.06 8.70 3.54
C GLU A 41 0.53 7.73 2.47
N LEU A 42 -0.40 8.19 1.63
CA LEU A 42 -0.97 7.40 0.55
C LEU A 42 0.11 7.06 -0.48
N PHE A 43 0.93 8.04 -0.86
CA PHE A 43 2.04 7.83 -1.79
C PHE A 43 3.00 6.75 -1.27
N GLN A 44 3.40 6.85 0.00
CA GLN A 44 4.29 5.88 0.62
C GLN A 44 3.65 4.48 0.69
N ALA A 45 2.39 4.39 1.13
CA ALA A 45 1.66 3.12 1.20
C ALA A 45 1.49 2.46 -0.18
N LYS A 46 1.25 3.25 -1.24
CA LYS A 46 1.19 2.75 -2.62
C LYS A 46 2.55 2.19 -3.06
N LYS A 47 3.63 2.93 -2.81
CA LYS A 47 5.00 2.51 -3.15
C LYS A 47 5.37 1.19 -2.44
N ASP A 48 5.06 1.07 -1.15
CA ASP A 48 5.34 -0.14 -0.37
C ASP A 48 4.52 -1.32 -0.87
N ARG A 49 3.22 -1.11 -1.14
CA ARG A 49 2.33 -2.13 -1.71
C ARG A 49 2.85 -2.64 -3.05
N ASP A 50 3.25 -1.74 -3.95
CA ASP A 50 3.73 -2.09 -5.28
C ASP A 50 5.10 -2.79 -5.24
N HIS A 51 5.97 -2.38 -4.33
CA HIS A 51 7.23 -3.08 -4.07
C HIS A 51 6.95 -4.51 -3.57
N LEU A 52 6.06 -4.67 -2.59
CA LEU A 52 5.74 -5.98 -2.02
C LEU A 52 5.09 -6.91 -3.05
N ARG A 53 4.25 -6.37 -3.94
CA ARG A 53 3.70 -7.12 -5.09
C ARG A 53 4.81 -7.64 -5.99
N LYS A 54 5.77 -6.80 -6.37
CA LYS A 54 6.90 -7.23 -7.21
C LYS A 54 7.74 -8.33 -6.55
N VAL A 55 7.98 -8.22 -5.24
CA VAL A 55 8.70 -9.25 -4.47
C VAL A 55 7.90 -10.56 -4.44
N LEU A 56 6.58 -10.49 -4.26
CA LEU A 56 5.72 -11.67 -4.26
C LEU A 56 5.71 -12.37 -5.63
N GLU A 57 5.56 -11.61 -6.71
CA GLU A 57 5.57 -12.17 -8.07
C GLU A 57 6.93 -12.80 -8.41
N ALA A 58 8.05 -12.14 -8.08
CA ALA A 58 9.39 -12.70 -8.29
C ALA A 58 9.62 -14.02 -7.53
N LYS A 59 8.99 -14.18 -6.35
CA LYS A 59 9.03 -15.42 -5.55
C LYS A 59 8.11 -16.52 -6.07
N LYS A 60 7.06 -16.17 -6.82
CA LYS A 60 6.20 -17.16 -7.51
C LYS A 60 6.88 -17.71 -8.76
N GLU A 61 7.57 -16.85 -9.53
CA GLU A 61 8.24 -17.23 -10.78
C GLU A 61 9.50 -18.07 -10.56
N LYS A 62 10.21 -17.86 -9.44
CA LYS A 62 11.24 -18.76 -8.95
C LYS A 62 10.70 -19.49 -7.73
N PRO A 63 9.95 -20.60 -7.89
CA PRO A 63 9.80 -21.51 -6.77
C PRO A 63 11.23 -21.88 -6.38
N LEU A 64 11.60 -21.59 -5.13
CA LEU A 64 12.83 -22.10 -4.56
C LEU A 64 12.66 -23.63 -4.54
N VAL A 65 13.15 -24.27 -5.59
CA VAL A 65 13.39 -25.72 -5.66
C VAL A 65 14.75 -25.97 -5.04
#